data_AF-A0A7C5T3T9-F1
#
_entry.id   AF-A0A7C5T3T9-F1
#
_cell.length_a   1.000
_cell.length_b   1.000
_cell.length_c   1.000
_cell.angle_alpha   90.00
_cell.angle_beta   90.00
_cell.angle_gamma   90.00
#
_symmetry.space_group_name_H-M   'P 1'
#
loop_
_entity.id
_entity.type
_entity.pdbx_description
1 polymer ?
#
loop_
_entity_poly.entity_id
_entity_poly.type
_entity_poly.pdbx_seq_one_letter_code
_entity_poly.pdbx_strand_id
1 'polypeptide(L)'
;MVLSAVTAPKGRGIDNISARVLDSREELELLAKTMEELSGEYGDVFARDASSVRKSDAVVLIGCRVADFKLKQPKELEVDLNLAMSLVNLGIAVGSAVKTASIHNVDNRIMYTVGIAAKKLGLLDADVILGIPLSATSKNIYFDRVWPPRA
;
A
#
# COMPACT_ATOMS: atom_id res chain seq x y z
N MET A 1 6.91 10.59 5.15
CA MET A 1 6.79 9.35 4.35
C MET A 1 6.28 9.60 2.94
N VAL A 2 5.14 10.30 2.77
CA VAL A 2 4.64 10.68 1.43
C VAL A 2 5.68 11.45 0.62
N LEU A 3 6.34 12.45 1.22
CA LEU A 3 7.43 13.18 0.56
C LEU A 3 8.48 12.23 -0.04
N SER A 4 8.98 11.29 0.76
CA SER A 4 9.97 10.31 0.34
C SER A 4 9.46 9.39 -0.79
N ALA A 5 8.16 9.07 -0.82
CA ALA A 5 7.57 8.29 -1.89
C ALA A 5 7.51 9.07 -3.21
N VAL A 6 7.02 10.32 -3.17
CA VAL A 6 6.83 11.14 -4.37
C VAL A 6 8.16 11.64 -4.95
N THR A 7 9.18 11.84 -4.12
CA THR A 7 10.54 12.22 -4.60
C THR A 7 11.42 11.03 -4.93
N ALA A 8 10.94 9.79 -4.78
CA ALA A 8 11.72 8.60 -5.05
C ALA A 8 12.14 8.54 -6.53
N PRO A 9 13.31 7.95 -6.87
CA PRO A 9 13.77 7.86 -8.24
C PRO A 9 12.81 7.02 -9.09
N LYS A 10 12.61 7.40 -10.35
CA LYS A 10 11.65 6.77 -11.27
C LYS A 10 12.33 6.44 -12.58
N GLY A 11 11.99 5.28 -13.14
CA GLY A 11 12.44 4.86 -14.45
C GLY A 11 12.14 5.92 -15.49
N ARG A 12 13.17 6.31 -16.26
CA ARG A 12 13.09 7.34 -17.32
C ARG A 12 12.50 8.69 -16.88
N GLY A 13 12.47 9.00 -15.58
CA GLY A 13 11.89 10.23 -15.05
C GLY A 13 10.36 10.33 -15.20
N ILE A 14 9.68 9.22 -15.51
CA ILE A 14 8.22 9.21 -15.65
C ILE A 14 7.59 9.23 -14.27
N ASP A 15 6.85 10.30 -13.99
CA ASP A 15 6.09 10.40 -12.75
C ASP A 15 4.71 9.77 -12.89
N ASN A 16 4.60 8.55 -12.36
CA ASN A 16 3.37 7.77 -12.36
C ASN A 16 2.93 7.36 -10.95
N ILE A 17 3.46 8.02 -9.91
CA ILE A 17 3.20 7.69 -8.51
C ILE A 17 2.20 8.69 -7.92
N SER A 18 1.18 8.16 -7.22
CA SER A 18 0.25 8.94 -6.42
C SER A 18 0.29 8.47 -4.97
N ALA A 19 0.01 9.37 -4.02
CA ALA A 19 0.02 9.04 -2.60
C ALA A 19 -1.03 9.84 -1.84
N ARG A 20 -1.59 9.24 -0.78
CA ARG A 20 -2.57 9.87 0.12
C ARG A 20 -2.33 9.39 1.55
N VAL A 21 -2.58 10.26 2.53
CA VAL A 21 -2.62 9.91 3.95
C VAL A 21 -4.08 9.78 4.38
N LEU A 22 -4.37 8.75 5.16
CA LEU A 22 -5.62 8.59 5.92
C LEU A 22 -5.24 8.66 7.40
N ASP A 23 -5.71 9.67 8.11
CA ASP A 23 -5.39 9.92 9.53
C ASP A 23 -6.64 10.17 10.40
N SER A 24 -7.81 10.32 9.79
CA SER A 24 -9.07 10.39 10.52
C SER A 24 -9.54 8.99 10.96
N ARG A 25 -10.18 8.91 12.13
CA ARG A 25 -10.72 7.64 12.65
C ARG A 25 -11.82 7.10 11.75
N GLU A 26 -12.59 7.99 11.13
CA GLU A 26 -13.66 7.68 10.18
C GLU A 26 -13.11 7.02 8.90
N GLU A 27 -12.03 7.55 8.32
CA GLU A 27 -11.40 6.95 7.14
C GLU A 27 -10.79 5.58 7.45
N LEU A 28 -10.11 5.46 8.59
CA LEU A 28 -9.51 4.19 9.02
C LEU A 28 -10.58 3.12 9.29
N GLU A 29 -11.70 3.49 9.92
CA GLU A 29 -12.81 2.58 10.17
C GLU A 29 -13.49 2.16 8.86
N LEU A 30 -13.76 3.11 7.95
CA LEU A 30 -14.34 2.82 6.66
C LEU A 30 -13.47 1.84 5.86
N LEU A 31 -12.16 2.08 5.82
CA LEU A 31 -11.19 1.21 5.16
C LEU A 31 -11.17 -0.19 5.80
N ALA A 32 -11.10 -0.28 7.14
CA ALA A 32 -11.09 -1.54 7.86
C ALA A 32 -12.37 -2.36 7.63
N LYS A 33 -13.53 -1.70 7.68
CA LYS A 33 -14.82 -2.35 7.40
C LYS A 33 -14.88 -2.91 5.97
N THR A 34 -14.44 -2.15 4.97
CA THR A 34 -14.38 -2.65 3.59
C THR A 34 -13.42 -3.84 3.45
N MET A 35 -12.30 -3.84 4.19
CA MET A 35 -11.42 -5.03 4.23
C MET A 35 -12.13 -6.24 4.83
N GLU A 36 -12.89 -6.09 5.92
CA GLU A 36 -13.68 -7.18 6.51
C GLU A 36 -14.72 -7.74 5.53
N GLU A 37 -15.42 -6.87 4.80
CA GLU A 37 -16.36 -7.27 3.73
C GLU A 37 -15.66 -8.05 2.61
N LEU A 38 -14.45 -7.66 2.24
CA LEU A 38 -13.63 -8.34 1.22
C LEU A 38 -13.07 -9.69 1.68
N SER A 39 -13.07 -9.96 2.99
CA SER A 39 -12.54 -11.21 3.55
C SER A 39 -13.28 -12.45 3.06
N GLY A 40 -14.60 -12.35 2.83
CA GLY A 40 -15.40 -13.46 2.33
C GLY A 40 -15.07 -13.87 0.89
N GLU A 41 -14.51 -12.94 0.10
CA GLU A 41 -14.19 -13.14 -1.32
C GLU A 41 -12.70 -13.44 -1.54
N TYR A 42 -11.83 -12.75 -0.80
CA TYR A 42 -10.38 -12.75 -1.03
C TYR A 42 -9.58 -13.39 0.12
N GLY A 43 -10.27 -13.93 1.14
CA GLY A 43 -9.71 -14.72 2.23
C GLY A 43 -9.46 -13.94 3.54
N ASP A 44 -9.34 -14.69 4.63
CA ASP A 44 -9.23 -14.22 6.03
C ASP A 44 -8.09 -13.24 6.30
N VAL A 45 -7.12 -13.17 5.40
CA VAL A 45 -6.02 -12.21 5.44
C VAL A 45 -6.53 -10.77 5.49
N PHE A 46 -7.66 -10.47 4.83
CA PHE A 46 -8.26 -9.15 4.82
C PHE A 46 -8.84 -8.76 6.18
N ALA A 47 -9.66 -9.62 6.80
CA ALA A 47 -10.19 -9.37 8.15
C ALA A 47 -9.05 -9.25 9.18
N ARG A 48 -8.01 -10.07 9.05
CA ARG A 48 -6.82 -10.00 9.91
C ARG A 48 -6.13 -8.64 9.78
N ASP A 49 -5.86 -8.20 8.56
CA ASP A 49 -5.18 -6.93 8.31
C ASP A 49 -6.06 -5.72 8.65
N ALA A 50 -7.39 -5.83 8.53
CA ALA A 50 -8.36 -4.80 8.94
C ALA A 50 -8.23 -4.45 10.43
N SER A 51 -8.05 -5.46 11.28
CA SER A 51 -7.81 -5.24 12.72
C SER A 51 -6.55 -4.41 13.01
N SER A 52 -5.54 -4.52 12.14
CA SER A 52 -4.29 -3.74 12.24
C SER A 52 -4.51 -2.30 11.79
N VAL A 53 -5.28 -2.09 10.70
CA VAL A 53 -5.64 -0.76 10.21
C VAL A 53 -6.41 0.02 11.27
N ARG A 54 -7.43 -0.59 11.89
CA ARG A 54 -8.26 0.04 12.92
C ARG A 54 -7.46 0.50 14.14
N LYS A 55 -6.38 -0.21 14.47
CA LYS A 55 -5.47 0.13 15.58
C LYS A 55 -4.31 1.05 15.18
N SER A 56 -4.13 1.31 13.88
CA SER A 56 -3.06 2.17 13.39
C SER A 56 -3.38 3.65 13.66
N ASP A 57 -2.34 4.48 13.73
CA ASP A 57 -2.47 5.92 13.91
C ASP A 57 -2.75 6.62 12.58
N ALA A 58 -2.23 6.08 11.48
CA ALA A 58 -2.50 6.53 10.12
C ALA A 58 -2.26 5.40 9.12
N VAL A 59 -2.75 5.56 7.89
CA VAL A 59 -2.41 4.72 6.74
C VAL A 59 -1.90 5.61 5.62
N VAL A 60 -0.72 5.28 5.09
CA VAL A 60 -0.21 5.89 3.85
C VAL A 60 -0.57 4.99 2.69
N LEU A 61 -1.35 5.50 1.75
CA LEU A 61 -1.61 4.86 0.47
C LEU A 61 -0.56 5.34 -0.54
N ILE A 62 0.04 4.42 -1.27
CA ILE A 62 0.93 4.71 -2.40
C ILE A 62 0.46 3.87 -3.58
N GLY A 63 0.20 4.51 -4.70
CA GLY A 63 -0.23 3.85 -5.91
C GLY A 63 0.57 4.27 -7.13
N CYS A 64 0.45 3.47 -8.18
CA CYS A 64 0.97 3.83 -9.50
C CYS A 64 -0.09 3.67 -10.58
N ARG A 65 -0.07 4.56 -11.58
CA ARG A 65 -0.71 4.32 -12.87
C ARG A 65 0.26 3.60 -13.79
N VAL A 66 -0.23 2.66 -14.60
CA VAL A 66 0.57 2.04 -15.65
C VAL A 66 0.86 3.10 -16.70
N ALA A 67 2.13 3.44 -16.87
CA ALA A 67 2.58 4.48 -17.79
C ALA A 67 3.24 3.87 -19.03
N ASP A 68 3.17 4.57 -20.16
CA ASP A 68 3.94 4.20 -21.35
C ASP A 68 5.38 4.69 -21.21
N PHE A 69 6.30 3.76 -21.03
CA PHE A 69 7.73 4.05 -20.95
C PHE A 69 8.37 4.19 -22.32
N LYS A 70 7.64 4.11 -23.45
CA LYS A 70 8.19 4.14 -24.83
C LYS A 70 9.32 3.12 -25.00
N LEU A 71 9.13 1.93 -24.43
CA LEU A 71 10.07 0.82 -24.51
C LEU A 71 9.64 -0.11 -25.65
N LYS A 72 10.61 -0.72 -26.33
CA LYS A 72 10.33 -1.76 -27.30
C LYS A 72 10.17 -3.08 -26.56
N GLN A 73 8.96 -3.64 -26.55
CA GLN A 73 8.68 -4.94 -25.94
C GLN A 73 9.51 -6.04 -26.63
N PRO A 74 10.39 -6.76 -25.90
CA PRO A 74 11.03 -7.97 -26.41
C PRO A 74 9.99 -9.06 -26.66
N LYS A 75 10.11 -9.82 -27.76
CA LYS A 75 9.11 -10.85 -28.13
C LYS A 75 9.12 -12.03 -27.16
N GLU A 76 10.27 -12.28 -26.56
CA GLU A 76 10.53 -13.36 -25.62
C GLU A 76 10.03 -13.04 -24.20
N LEU A 77 9.71 -11.77 -23.93
CA LEU A 77 9.21 -11.33 -22.63
C LEU A 77 7.68 -11.31 -22.64
N GLU A 78 7.07 -12.27 -21.94
CA GLU A 78 5.61 -12.38 -21.81
C GLU A 78 5.00 -11.29 -20.90
N VAL A 79 5.80 -10.74 -19.99
CA VAL A 79 5.36 -9.69 -19.07
C VAL A 79 5.34 -8.35 -19.79
N ASP A 80 4.24 -7.61 -19.67
CA ASP A 80 4.15 -6.24 -20.16
C ASP A 80 5.21 -5.36 -19.50
N LEU A 81 6.14 -4.84 -20.30
CA LEU A 81 7.30 -4.11 -19.79
C LEU A 81 6.91 -2.77 -19.18
N ASN A 82 5.82 -2.15 -19.64
CA ASN A 82 5.29 -0.91 -19.06
C ASN A 82 4.73 -1.14 -17.66
N LEU A 83 3.98 -2.22 -17.45
CA LEU A 83 3.52 -2.67 -16.14
C LEU A 83 4.71 -3.00 -15.24
N ALA A 84 5.67 -3.78 -15.73
CA ALA A 84 6.86 -4.14 -14.95
C ALA A 84 7.61 -2.89 -14.45
N MET A 85 7.87 -1.92 -15.34
CA MET A 85 8.54 -0.67 -14.97
C MET A 85 7.69 0.21 -14.04
N SER A 86 6.36 0.22 -14.22
CA SER A 86 5.45 0.93 -13.31
C SER A 86 5.48 0.34 -11.90
N LEU A 87 5.51 -0.99 -11.78
CA LEU A 87 5.62 -1.70 -10.50
C LEU A 87 7.00 -1.50 -9.85
N VAL A 88 8.07 -1.39 -10.65
CA VAL A 88 9.40 -1.01 -10.13
C VAL A 88 9.37 0.40 -9.54
N ASN A 89 8.77 1.38 -10.24
CA ASN A 89 8.59 2.73 -9.70
C ASN A 89 7.80 2.71 -8.38
N LEU A 90 6.70 1.93 -8.32
CA LEU A 90 5.90 1.77 -7.11
C LEU A 90 6.73 1.17 -5.96
N GLY A 91 7.52 0.13 -6.25
CA GLY A 91 8.40 -0.52 -5.27
C GLY A 91 9.46 0.43 -4.72
N ILE A 92 10.06 1.27 -5.56
CA ILE A 92 11.02 2.30 -5.15
C ILE A 92 10.35 3.36 -4.26
N ALA A 93 9.15 3.82 -4.62
CA ALA A 93 8.38 4.79 -3.83
C ALA A 93 8.00 4.22 -2.46
N VAL A 94 7.46 3.01 -2.42
CA VAL A 94 7.11 2.30 -1.19
C VAL A 94 8.35 2.06 -0.33
N GLY A 95 9.44 1.58 -0.91
CA GLY A 95 10.73 1.38 -0.23
C GLY A 95 11.25 2.65 0.43
N SER A 96 11.16 3.78 -0.28
CA SER A 96 11.58 5.09 0.24
C SER A 96 10.68 5.56 1.40
N ALA A 97 9.38 5.30 1.32
CA ALA A 97 8.42 5.61 2.38
C ALA A 97 8.68 4.79 3.65
N VAL A 98 8.82 3.45 3.53
CA VAL A 98 9.06 2.58 4.69
C VAL A 98 10.45 2.78 5.29
N LYS A 99 11.46 3.14 4.48
CA LYS A 99 12.76 3.57 5.01
C LYS A 99 12.62 4.80 5.89
N THR A 100 11.80 5.77 5.48
CA THR A 100 11.52 6.96 6.28
C THR A 100 10.78 6.60 7.57
N ALA A 101 9.81 5.69 7.50
CA ALA A 101 9.14 5.17 8.70
C ALA A 101 10.15 4.56 9.69
N SER A 102 11.07 3.74 9.18
CA SER A 102 12.13 3.11 9.98
C SER A 102 13.07 4.13 10.62
N ILE A 103 13.46 5.20 9.90
CA ILE A 103 14.29 6.29 10.44
C ILE A 103 13.60 6.97 11.64
N HIS A 104 12.28 7.08 11.61
CA HIS A 104 11.48 7.66 12.69
C HIS A 104 10.96 6.62 13.70
N ASN A 105 11.46 5.38 13.63
CA ASN A 105 11.02 4.28 14.50
C ASN A 105 9.50 4.06 14.51
N VAL A 106 8.82 4.35 13.40
CA VAL A 106 7.39 4.11 13.22
C VAL A 106 7.20 2.68 12.74
N ASP A 107 6.46 1.90 13.52
CA ASP A 107 6.08 0.55 13.15
C ASP A 107 5.18 0.59 11.92
N ASN A 108 5.42 -0.30 10.96
CA ASN A 108 4.66 -0.33 9.72
C ASN A 108 4.69 -1.72 9.04
N ARG A 109 3.77 -1.91 8.09
CA ARG A 109 3.79 -3.03 7.12
C ARG A 109 3.25 -2.59 5.79
N ILE A 110 3.80 -3.14 4.71
CA ILE A 110 3.23 -2.98 3.37
C ILE A 110 2.11 -4.02 3.20
N MET A 111 0.91 -3.57 2.86
CA MET A 111 -0.29 -4.41 2.73
C MET A 111 -0.96 -4.19 1.38
N TYR A 112 -1.05 -5.27 0.58
CA TYR A 112 -1.84 -5.26 -0.66
C TYR A 112 -3.35 -5.27 -0.36
N THR A 113 -3.77 -5.89 0.75
CA THR A 113 -5.15 -5.96 1.22
C THR A 113 -5.75 -4.57 1.42
N VAL A 114 -5.00 -3.68 2.06
CA VAL A 114 -5.34 -2.25 2.19
C VAL A 114 -5.46 -1.57 0.82
N GLY A 115 -4.55 -1.89 -0.10
CA GLY A 115 -4.55 -1.33 -1.44
C GLY A 115 -5.80 -1.70 -2.25
N ILE A 116 -6.23 -2.97 -2.19
CA ILE A 116 -7.46 -3.43 -2.84
C ILE A 116 -8.70 -2.74 -2.25
N ALA A 117 -8.79 -2.65 -0.92
CA ALA A 117 -9.89 -1.97 -0.26
C ALA A 117 -9.93 -0.46 -0.59
N ALA A 118 -8.77 0.20 -0.57
CA ALA A 118 -8.65 1.60 -0.94
C ALA A 118 -9.05 1.87 -2.41
N LYS A 119 -8.69 0.95 -3.32
CA LYS A 119 -9.11 1.01 -4.73
C LYS A 119 -10.64 0.88 -4.87
N LYS A 120 -11.25 -0.07 -4.15
CA LYS A 120 -12.70 -0.28 -4.14
C LYS A 120 -13.47 0.94 -3.62
N LEU A 121 -12.91 1.64 -2.64
CA LEU A 121 -13.47 2.87 -2.07
C LEU A 121 -13.16 4.13 -2.87
N GLY A 122 -12.35 4.05 -3.94
CA GLY A 122 -11.93 5.21 -4.71
C GLY A 122 -11.07 6.21 -3.91
N LEU A 123 -10.34 5.75 -2.90
CA LEU A 123 -9.55 6.63 -2.02
C LEU A 123 -8.31 7.21 -2.71
N LEU A 124 -7.82 6.57 -3.76
CA LEU A 124 -6.67 7.04 -4.53
C LEU A 124 -6.86 6.65 -5.99
N ASP A 125 -6.67 7.60 -6.91
CA ASP A 125 -6.71 7.32 -8.35
C ASP A 125 -5.37 6.69 -8.79
N ALA A 126 -5.38 5.36 -8.96
CA ALA A 126 -4.23 4.56 -9.38
C ALA A 126 -4.67 3.17 -9.89
N ASP A 127 -3.83 2.56 -10.73
CA ASP A 127 -4.07 1.21 -11.24
C ASP A 127 -3.69 0.14 -10.22
N VAL A 128 -2.59 0.34 -9.49
CA VAL A 128 -2.13 -0.52 -8.40
C VAL A 128 -1.91 0.35 -7.17
N ILE A 129 -2.41 -0.09 -6.01
CA ILE A 129 -2.27 0.62 -4.73
C ILE A 129 -1.70 -0.36 -3.70
N LEU A 130 -0.80 0.13 -2.85
CA LEU A 130 -0.35 -0.52 -1.63
C LEU A 130 -0.63 0.41 -0.45
N GLY A 131 -1.03 -0.18 0.68
CA GLY A 131 -1.20 0.54 1.93
C GLY A 131 -0.05 0.30 2.89
N ILE A 132 0.29 1.32 3.66
CA ILE A 132 1.29 1.27 4.73
C ILE A 132 0.62 1.80 6.00
N PRO A 133 -0.05 0.94 6.80
CA PRO A 133 -0.48 1.32 8.13
C PRO A 133 0.73 1.65 8.99
N LEU A 134 0.57 2.69 9.81
CA LEU A 134 1.60 3.24 10.68
C LEU A 134 1.14 3.22 12.13
N SER A 135 2.06 2.88 13.03
CA SER A 135 1.81 2.92 14.47
C SER A 135 3.01 3.50 15.22
N ALA A 136 2.73 4.43 16.14
CA ALA A 136 3.68 5.07 17.04
C ALA A 136 3.32 4.74 18.50
N THR A 137 3.04 3.48 18.78
CA THR A 137 2.71 2.98 20.12
C THR A 137 3.91 2.33 20.82
N SER A 138 3.85 2.18 22.14
CA SER A 138 4.95 1.57 22.92
C SER A 138 5.19 0.09 22.62
N LYS A 139 4.18 -0.61 22.11
CA LYS A 139 4.26 -2.00 21.64
C LYS A 139 3.84 -2.04 20.18
N ASN A 140 4.57 -2.78 19.35
CA ASN A 140 4.22 -2.94 17.95
C ASN A 140 2.94 -3.76 17.79
N ILE A 141 1.85 -3.07 17.43
CA ILE A 141 0.51 -3.66 17.23
C ILE A 141 0.49 -4.73 16.13
N TYR A 142 1.44 -4.68 15.20
CA TYR A 142 1.52 -5.63 14.11
C TYR A 142 2.20 -6.95 14.52
N PHE A 143 2.59 -7.14 15.78
CA PHE A 143 2.93 -8.47 16.30
C PHE A 143 1.76 -9.13 17.04
N ASP A 144 0.68 -8.39 17.33
CA ASP A 144 -0.47 -8.89 18.10
C ASP A 144 -1.49 -9.67 17.25
N ARG A 145 -1.10 -10.08 16.04
CA ARG A 145 -1.95 -10.92 15.19
C ARG A 145 -1.97 -12.36 15.71
N VAL A 146 -3.15 -12.86 16.03
CA VAL A 146 -3.35 -14.28 16.30
C VAL A 146 -3.46 -15.02 14.97
N TRP A 147 -2.63 -16.03 14.76
CA TRP A 147 -2.71 -16.95 13.61
C TRP A 147 -2.56 -18.41 14.09
N PRO A 148 -3.45 -19.35 13.67
CA PRO A 148 -4.62 -19.15 12.81
C PRO A 148 -5.69 -18.25 13.47
N PRO A 149 -6.59 -17.63 12.68
CA PRO A 149 -7.72 -16.88 13.24
C PRO A 149 -8.49 -17.81 14.19
N ARG A 150 -8.90 -17.29 15.36
CA ARG A 150 -9.79 -18.10 16.22
C ARG A 150 -11.10 -18.31 15.45
N ALA A 151 -11.45 -19.59 15.27
CA ALA A 151 -12.69 -20.02 14.65
C ALA A 151 -13.92 -19.42 15.36
#